data_AF-A0A4V5NBB4-F1
#
_entry.id   AF-A0A4V5NBB4-F1
#
_cell.length_a   1.000
_cell.length_b   1.000
_cell.length_c   1.000
_cell.angle_alpha   90.00
_cell.angle_beta   90.00
_cell.angle_gamma   90.00
#
_symmetry.space_group_name_H-M   'P 1'
#
loop_
_entity.id
_entity.type
_entity.pdbx_description
1 polymer ?
#
loop_
_entity_poly.entity_id
_entity_poly.type
_entity_poly.pdbx_seq_one_letter_code
_entity_poly.pdbx_strand_id
1 'polypeptide(L)'
;MLAIGPYSDPASLLSVSKRGLESYAEKLGNWSELFTKTSGDLRDAGMDVKQTRYTLWLLEKYRQGHDPATVAVAPTPKKTIRGWGPKIQNGKRVR
;
A
#
# COMPACT_ATOMS: atom_id res chain seq x y z
N MET A 1 18.98 -11.96 -20.78
CA MET A 1 18.88 -10.61 -20.18
C MET A 1 17.76 -10.65 -19.16
N LEU A 2 18.06 -10.50 -17.87
CA LEU A 2 17.03 -10.39 -16.84
C LEU A 2 16.28 -9.09 -17.09
N ALA A 3 14.98 -9.17 -17.33
CA ALA A 3 14.15 -7.98 -17.45
C ALA A 3 14.24 -7.19 -16.14
N ILE A 4 14.86 -6.02 -16.18
CA ILE A 4 14.76 -5.04 -15.10
C ILE A 4 13.29 -4.62 -15.14
N GLY A 5 12.49 -5.15 -14.22
CA GLY A 5 11.09 -4.79 -14.09
C GLY A 5 10.94 -3.28 -13.85
N PRO A 6 9.71 -2.73 -13.89
CA PRO A 6 9.47 -1.30 -13.74
C PRO A 6 9.81 -0.72 -12.36
N TYR A 7 10.41 -1.52 -11.46
CA TYR A 7 10.72 -1.15 -10.09
C TYR A 7 12.23 -1.24 -9.84
N SER A 8 12.84 -0.10 -9.53
CA SER A 8 14.29 0.04 -9.26
C SER A 8 14.59 0.44 -7.82
N ASP A 9 13.60 0.91 -7.08
CA ASP A 9 13.73 1.50 -5.75
C ASP A 9 12.45 1.29 -4.92
N PRO A 10 12.52 1.39 -3.58
CA PRO A 10 11.36 1.14 -2.74
C PRO A 10 10.15 2.04 -3.02
N ALA A 11 10.36 3.31 -3.39
CA ALA A 11 9.26 4.22 -3.67
C ALA A 11 8.48 3.78 -4.91
N SER A 12 9.19 3.34 -5.97
CA SER A 12 8.58 2.84 -7.20
C SER A 12 7.62 1.67 -6.95
N LEU A 13 8.02 0.67 -6.16
CA LEU A 13 7.15 -0.48 -5.84
C LEU A 13 6.03 -0.11 -4.86
N LEU A 14 6.32 0.69 -3.83
CA LEU A 14 5.33 1.01 -2.78
C LEU A 14 4.23 1.96 -3.27
N SER A 15 4.53 2.86 -4.20
CA SER A 15 3.57 3.80 -4.79
C SER A 15 2.40 3.10 -5.50
N VAL A 16 2.66 1.90 -6.03
CA VAL A 16 1.67 1.05 -6.69
C VAL A 16 0.49 0.71 -5.77
N SER A 17 0.73 0.65 -4.46
CA SER A 17 -0.32 0.38 -3.48
C SER A 17 -1.42 1.44 -3.45
N LYS A 18 -1.14 2.68 -3.90
CA LYS A 18 -2.01 3.87 -3.77
C LYS A 18 -2.49 4.11 -2.33
N ARG A 19 -1.70 3.68 -1.34
CA ARG A 19 -1.99 3.77 0.10
C ARG A 19 -1.06 4.75 0.83
N GLY A 20 -0.25 5.51 0.10
CA GLY A 20 0.72 6.46 0.67
C GLY A 20 1.95 5.77 1.28
N LEU A 21 2.25 4.53 0.89
CA LEU A 21 3.36 3.76 1.46
C LEU A 21 4.73 4.25 0.97
N GLU A 22 4.77 4.90 -0.18
CA GLU A 22 5.96 5.54 -0.75
C GLU A 22 6.57 6.59 0.19
N SER A 23 5.77 7.17 1.09
CA SER A 23 6.25 8.13 2.10
C SER A 23 7.26 7.54 3.11
N TYR A 24 7.32 6.21 3.23
CA TYR A 24 8.26 5.53 4.11
C TYR A 24 9.55 5.11 3.41
N ALA A 25 9.66 5.26 2.08
CA ALA A 25 10.74 4.69 1.26
C ALA A 25 12.14 5.07 1.75
N GLU A 26 12.35 6.33 2.14
CA GLU A 26 13.65 6.81 2.64
C GLU A 26 14.12 6.05 3.88
N LYS A 27 13.20 5.64 4.76
CA LYS A 27 13.51 4.89 5.99
C LYS A 27 13.73 3.40 5.74
N LEU A 28 13.28 2.89 4.59
CA LEU A 28 13.38 1.47 4.25
C LEU A 28 14.68 1.13 3.52
N GLY A 29 15.45 2.14 3.11
CA GLY A 29 16.77 1.96 2.51
C GLY A 29 16.71 1.78 0.99
N ASN A 30 17.64 0.99 0.45
CA ASN A 30 17.69 0.68 -0.98
C ASN A 30 16.85 -0.56 -1.35
N TRP A 31 16.80 -0.88 -2.64
CA TRP A 31 16.03 -2.00 -3.17
C TRP A 31 16.34 -3.34 -2.48
N SER A 32 17.62 -3.66 -2.29
CA SER A 32 18.04 -4.92 -1.68
C SER A 32 17.66 -4.98 -0.19
N GLU A 33 17.81 -3.87 0.53
CA GLU A 33 17.46 -3.76 1.95
C GLU A 33 15.96 -3.87 2.20
N LEU A 34 15.12 -3.39 1.28
CA LEU A 34 13.66 -3.49 1.40
C LEU A 34 13.20 -4.95 1.59
N PHE A 35 13.79 -5.89 0.83
CA PHE A 35 13.43 -7.31 0.88
C PHE A 35 14.00 -8.07 2.08
N THR A 36 14.86 -7.43 2.89
CA THR A 36 15.35 -8.00 4.16
C THR A 36 14.59 -7.47 5.36
N LYS A 37 13.74 -6.45 5.21
CA LYS A 37 12.98 -5.85 6.33
C LYS A 37 12.00 -6.85 6.93
N THR A 38 11.95 -6.86 8.25
CA THR A 38 10.97 -7.60 9.04
C THR A 38 9.78 -6.70 9.39
N SER A 39 8.73 -7.30 9.96
CA SER A 39 7.60 -6.51 10.47
C SER A 39 8.00 -5.54 11.59
N GLY A 40 9.08 -5.80 12.33
CA GLY A 40 9.62 -4.89 13.34
C GLY A 40 10.19 -3.63 12.70
N ASP A 41 11.08 -3.81 11.73
CA ASP A 41 11.72 -2.71 11.02
C ASP A 41 10.71 -1.78 10.33
N LEU A 42 9.64 -2.35 9.77
CA LEU A 42 8.56 -1.57 9.15
C LEU A 42 7.79 -0.72 10.17
N ARG A 43 7.55 -1.25 11.38
CA ARG A 43 6.93 -0.50 12.47
C ARG A 43 7.85 0.60 12.99
N ASP A 44 9.15 0.33 13.09
CA ASP A 44 10.15 1.32 13.51
C ASP A 44 10.29 2.46 12.48
N ALA A 45 10.05 2.18 11.19
CA ALA A 45 9.92 3.21 10.16
C ALA A 45 8.66 4.10 10.31
N GLY A 46 7.71 3.69 11.16
CA GLY A 46 6.48 4.41 11.47
C GLY A 46 5.24 3.89 10.75
N MET A 47 5.28 2.67 10.19
CA MET A 47 4.08 2.04 9.61
C MET A 47 3.15 1.51 10.69
N ASP A 48 1.85 1.65 10.48
CA ASP A 48 0.86 0.94 11.29
C ASP A 48 0.82 -0.58 10.98
N VAL A 49 0.05 -1.32 11.76
CA VAL A 49 -0.05 -2.78 11.61
C VAL A 49 -0.63 -3.20 10.24
N LYS A 50 -1.57 -2.42 9.68
CA LYS A 50 -2.19 -2.74 8.38
C LYS A 50 -1.25 -2.46 7.22
N GLN A 51 -0.55 -1.32 7.27
CA GLN A 51 0.49 -0.94 6.32
C GLN A 51 1.60 -1.98 6.35
N THR A 52 2.09 -2.37 7.53
CA THR A 52 3.13 -3.41 7.70
C THR A 52 2.73 -4.73 7.04
N ARG A 53 1.54 -5.25 7.36
CA ARG A 53 1.04 -6.52 6.79
C ARG A 53 0.88 -6.43 5.28
N TYR A 54 0.35 -5.32 4.78
CA TYR A 54 0.16 -5.11 3.36
C TYR A 54 1.49 -5.02 2.60
N THR A 55 2.46 -4.28 3.13
CA THR A 55 3.80 -4.15 2.54
C THR A 55 4.47 -5.51 2.41
N LEU A 56 4.51 -6.30 3.49
CA LEU A 56 5.12 -7.63 3.44
C LEU A 56 4.41 -8.56 2.45
N TRP A 57 3.09 -8.52 2.41
CA TRP A 57 2.32 -9.27 1.41
C TRP A 57 2.64 -8.85 -0.03
N LEU A 58 2.77 -7.54 -0.29
CA LEU A 58 3.08 -7.03 -1.63
C LEU A 58 4.50 -7.44 -2.06
N LEU A 59 5.48 -7.34 -1.15
CA LEU A 59 6.85 -7.79 -1.39
C LEU A 59 6.90 -9.30 -1.68
N GLU A 60 6.14 -10.10 -0.93
CA GLU A 60 6.05 -11.54 -1.17
C GLU A 60 5.39 -11.86 -2.53
N LYS A 61 4.38 -11.09 -2.94
CA LYS A 61 3.80 -11.23 -4.29
C LYS A 61 4.79 -10.94 -5.39
N TYR A 62 5.61 -9.90 -5.21
CA TYR A 62 6.71 -9.61 -6.13
C TYR A 62 7.73 -10.75 -6.19
N ARG A 63 8.12 -11.33 -5.04
CA ARG A 63 9.03 -12.49 -4.97
C ARG A 63 8.48 -13.73 -5.67
N GLN A 64 7.16 -13.90 -5.66
CA GLN A 64 6.45 -14.97 -6.38
C GLN A 64 6.35 -14.72 -7.89
N GLY A 65 6.88 -13.60 -8.39
CA GLY A 65 6.86 -13.24 -9.82
C GLY A 65 5.56 -12.57 -10.28
N HIS A 66 4.68 -12.17 -9.36
CA HIS A 66 3.50 -11.37 -9.72
C HIS A 66 3.89 -9.90 -9.89
N ASP A 67 3.23 -9.23 -10.83
CA ASP A 67 3.34 -7.78 -10.99
C ASP A 67 2.54 -7.05 -9.86
N PRO A 68 3.21 -6.29 -8.97
CA PRO A 68 2.58 -5.47 -7.93
C PRO A 68 1.44 -4.60 -8.45
N ALA A 69 1.53 -4.06 -9.68
CA ALA A 69 0.50 -3.19 -10.25
C ALA A 69 -0.81 -3.93 -10.52
N THR A 70 -0.72 -5.23 -10.80
CA THR A 70 -1.90 -6.07 -11.07
C THR A 70 -2.52 -6.62 -9.80
N VAL A 71 -1.71 -6.92 -8.77
CA VAL A 71 -2.20 -7.53 -7.52
C VAL A 71 -2.61 -6.50 -6.48
N ALA A 72 -2.08 -5.26 -6.54
CA ALA A 72 -2.32 -4.25 -5.53
C ALA A 72 -3.81 -4.01 -5.30
N VAL A 73 -4.24 -4.20 -4.05
CA VAL A 73 -5.63 -3.97 -3.66
C VAL A 73 -5.84 -2.47 -3.52
N ALA A 74 -6.65 -1.90 -4.41
CA ALA A 74 -6.99 -0.49 -4.39
C ALA A 74 -7.56 -0.07 -3.01
N PRO A 75 -7.26 1.16 -2.54
CA PRO A 75 -7.85 1.67 -1.31
C PRO A 75 -9.37 1.76 -1.46
N THR A 76 -10.10 1.44 -0.39
CA THR A 76 -11.57 1.57 -0.39
C THR A 76 -11.93 3.03 -0.65
N PRO A 77 -12.75 3.33 -1.67
CA PRO A 77 -13.13 4.70 -1.97
C PRO A 77 -13.85 5.31 -0.77
N LYS A 78 -13.60 6.60 -0.52
CA LYS A 78 -14.28 7.33 0.54
C LYS A 78 -15.79 7.30 0.24
N LYS A 79 -16.60 6.94 1.25
CA LYS A 79 -18.06 6.99 1.12
C LYS A 79 -18.48 8.40 0.68
N THR A 80 -19.14 8.50 -0.46
CA THR A 80 -19.70 9.76 -1.00
C THR A 80 -20.74 10.33 -0.04
N ILE A 81 -21.61 9.47 0.50
CA ILE A 81 -22.63 9.83 1.49
C ILE A 81 -22.29 9.12 2.80
N ARG A 82 -22.05 9.89 3.87
CA ARG A 82 -21.91 9.36 5.24
C ARG A 82 -23.28 9.43 5.92
N GLY A 83 -24.08 8.36 5.88
CA GLY A 83 -25.44 8.36 6.44
C GLY A 83 -26.06 6.97 6.64
N TRP A 84 -27.07 6.90 7.51
CA TRP A 84 -27.90 5.72 7.81
C TRP A 84 -29.05 5.61 6.79
N GLY A 85 -28.78 5.01 5.63
CA GLY A 85 -29.83 4.67 4.65
C GLY A 85 -30.55 5.86 3.99
N PRO A 86 -31.70 5.62 3.32
CA PRO A 86 -32.42 6.62 2.50
C PRO A 86 -32.82 7.89 3.25
N LYS A 87 -32.85 7.82 4.58
CA LYS A 87 -33.25 8.90 5.49
C LYS A 87 -32.23 10.04 5.51
N ILE A 88 -30.98 9.83 5.12
CA ILE A 88 -29.94 10.88 5.08
C ILE A 88 -29.24 10.86 3.71
N GLN A 89 -29.54 11.86 2.89
CA GLN A 89 -28.87 12.12 1.61
C GLN A 89 -28.15 13.47 1.67
N ASN A 90 -26.90 13.52 1.19
CA ASN A 90 -26.10 14.76 1.14
C ASN A 90 -26.04 15.54 2.48
N GLY A 91 -25.99 14.82 3.61
CA GLY A 91 -25.96 15.43 4.94
C GLY A 91 -27.28 16.04 5.41
N LYS A 92 -28.36 15.91 4.63
CA LYS A 92 -29.71 16.36 4.99
C LYS A 92 -30.59 15.15 5.28
N ARG A 93 -31.40 15.26 6.34
CA ARG A 93 -32.44 14.26 6.62
C ARG A 93 -33.56 14.43 5.60
N VAL A 94 -33.77 13.44 4.75
CA VAL A 94 -34.89 13.37 3.81
C VAL A 94 -36.11 12.90 4.61
N ARG A 95 -37.26 13.58 4.44
CA ARG A 95 -38.50 13.31 5.17
C ARG A 95 -39.52 12.66 4.25
#